data_AF-A0A7W6VCF3-F1
#
_entry.id   AF-A0A7W6VCF3-F1
#
_cell.length_a   1.000
_cell.length_b   1.000
_cell.length_c   1.000
_cell.angle_alpha   90.00
_cell.angle_beta   90.00
_cell.angle_gamma   90.00
#
_symmetry.space_group_name_H-M   'P 1'
#
loop_
_entity.id
_entity.type
_entity.pdbx_description
1 polymer ?
#
loop_
_entity_poly.entity_id
_entity_poly.type
_entity_poly.pdbx_seq_one_letter_code
_entity_poly.pdbx_strand_id
1 'polypeptide(L)'
;MRPETRILFWSNYSDEAYVRGVSRIVPDGAAYGYVLKSASDERLKLALRSIFIESQCVIDREVRGLQQKSLGQTNGFTDSEYEILVDIALGLTDRAIAKRRGLSLRSVQNRLQQLYDKLDVYQAAGDDHEDGRFNLRARAVTVALLRKLLNYSALERAEAELQEWLDGK
;
A
#
# COMPACT_ATOMS: atom_id res chain seq x y z
N MET A 1 -6.86 21.49 13.21
CA MET A 1 -5.65 20.70 13.54
C MET A 1 -4.50 21.64 13.90
N ARG A 2 -3.54 21.21 14.74
CA ARG A 2 -2.39 22.04 15.18
C ARG A 2 -1.21 21.85 14.21
N PRO A 3 -0.90 22.80 13.31
CA PRO A 3 0.13 22.63 12.26
C PRO A 3 1.54 22.44 12.83
N GLU A 4 1.78 22.91 14.06
CA GLU A 4 3.07 22.80 14.75
C GLU A 4 3.34 21.40 15.34
N THR A 5 2.42 20.46 15.16
CA THR A 5 2.58 19.10 15.68
C THR A 5 3.69 18.39 14.91
N ARG A 6 4.73 17.97 15.64
CA ARG A 6 5.87 17.22 15.08
C ARG A 6 5.69 15.75 15.40
N ILE A 7 5.78 14.88 14.39
CA ILE A 7 5.41 13.47 14.53
C ILE A 7 6.55 12.56 14.05
N LEU A 8 6.97 11.61 14.88
CA LEU A 8 7.87 10.54 14.47
C LEU A 8 7.12 9.21 14.50
N PHE A 9 7.08 8.54 13.34
CA PHE A 9 6.64 7.16 13.20
C PHE A 9 7.85 6.24 13.37
N TRP A 10 7.87 5.48 14.46
CA TRP A 10 8.94 4.52 14.74
C TRP A 10 8.39 3.09 14.65
N SER A 11 8.72 2.39 13.56
CA SER A 11 8.01 1.18 13.13
C SER A 11 8.97 0.09 12.68
N ASN A 12 8.58 -1.18 12.80
CA ASN A 12 9.32 -2.30 12.20
C ASN A 12 9.05 -2.44 10.68
N TYR A 13 8.04 -1.75 10.16
CA TYR A 13 7.51 -1.97 8.81
C TYR A 13 8.13 -1.00 7.82
N SER A 14 8.60 -1.49 6.68
CA SER A 14 9.24 -0.67 5.64
C SER A 14 8.40 -0.57 4.37
N ASP A 15 7.12 -0.96 4.42
CA ASP A 15 6.31 -1.32 3.25
C ASP A 15 5.35 -0.19 2.82
N GLU A 16 4.98 -0.19 1.54
CA GLU A 16 4.19 0.90 0.92
C GLU A 16 2.82 1.10 1.59
N ALA A 17 2.21 0.03 2.10
CA ALA A 17 0.95 0.06 2.83
C ALA A 17 0.98 1.01 4.05
N TYR A 18 2.12 1.08 4.76
CA TYR A 18 2.28 1.98 5.91
C TYR A 18 2.61 3.41 5.46
N VAL A 19 3.45 3.55 4.43
CA VAL A 19 3.85 4.87 3.91
C VAL A 19 2.64 5.64 3.37
N ARG A 20 1.73 4.96 2.67
CA ARG A 20 0.49 5.55 2.15
C ARG A 20 -0.47 6.03 3.25
N GLY A 21 -0.50 5.34 4.38
CA GLY A 21 -1.32 5.74 5.53
C GLY A 21 -0.75 6.98 6.23
N VAL A 22 0.57 7.06 6.37
CA VAL A 22 1.25 8.15 7.10
C VAL A 22 1.01 9.52 6.44
N SER A 23 1.13 9.62 5.11
CA SER A 23 0.89 10.91 4.43
C SER A 23 -0.56 11.41 4.53
N ARG A 24 -1.53 10.54 4.85
CA ARG A 24 -2.95 10.91 4.97
C ARG A 24 -3.34 11.37 6.36
N ILE A 25 -2.64 10.92 7.40
CA ILE A 25 -2.96 11.23 8.80
C ILE A 25 -2.17 12.44 9.33
N VAL A 26 -1.08 12.80 8.67
CA VAL A 26 -0.26 13.95 9.06
C VAL A 26 -0.92 15.23 8.53
N PRO A 27 -1.18 16.24 9.39
CA PRO A 27 -1.76 17.52 8.96
C PRO A 27 -0.88 18.23 7.92
N ASP A 28 -1.50 18.95 7.00
CA ASP A 28 -0.77 19.78 6.03
C ASP A 28 0.15 20.78 6.75
N GLY A 29 1.42 20.80 6.35
CA GLY A 29 2.46 21.65 6.94
C GLY A 29 3.12 21.12 8.22
N ALA A 30 2.68 19.98 8.75
CA ALA A 30 3.34 19.36 9.90
C ALA A 30 4.66 18.67 9.52
N ALA A 31 5.72 18.92 10.29
CA ALA A 31 6.97 18.18 10.16
C ALA A 31 6.77 16.74 10.67
N TYR A 32 7.08 15.75 9.84
CA TYR A 32 6.97 14.35 10.23
C TYR A 32 8.14 13.52 9.73
N GLY A 33 8.41 12.40 10.41
CA GLY A 33 9.35 11.43 9.88
C GLY A 33 9.01 9.99 10.19
N TYR A 34 9.61 9.11 9.42
CA TYR A 34 9.43 7.67 9.51
C TYR A 34 10.79 7.00 9.62
N VAL A 35 11.01 6.29 10.72
CA VAL A 35 12.26 5.62 11.05
C VAL A 35 11.98 4.16 11.37
N LEU A 36 12.78 3.27 10.80
CA LEU A 36 12.68 1.85 11.11
C LEU A 36 13.25 1.57 12.50
N LYS A 37 12.64 0.64 13.24
CA LYS A 37 13.15 0.15 14.53
C LYS A 37 14.49 -0.59 14.41
N SER A 38 14.83 -1.05 13.21
CA SER A 38 16.16 -1.56 12.86
C SER A 38 17.20 -0.47 12.58
N ALA A 39 16.80 0.81 12.53
CA ALA A 39 17.75 1.90 12.32
C ALA A 39 18.72 2.01 13.49
N SER A 40 19.97 2.35 13.19
CA SER A 40 20.98 2.58 14.23
C SER A 40 20.60 3.75 15.14
N ASP A 41 21.12 3.74 16.37
CA ASP A 41 20.95 4.83 17.34
C ASP A 41 21.33 6.20 16.76
N GLU A 42 22.38 6.25 15.93
CA GLU A 42 22.82 7.48 15.26
C GLU A 42 21.76 8.00 14.27
N ARG A 43 21.15 7.11 13.48
CA ARG A 43 20.08 7.47 12.55
C ARG A 43 18.82 7.93 13.28
N LEU A 44 18.48 7.27 14.39
CA LEU A 44 17.35 7.69 15.23
C LEU A 44 17.61 9.08 15.83
N LYS A 45 18.80 9.33 16.38
CA LYS A 45 19.19 10.65 16.93
C LYS A 45 19.14 11.74 15.87
N LEU A 46 19.61 11.45 14.65
CA LEU A 46 19.54 12.38 13.53
C LEU A 46 18.08 12.72 13.18
N ALA A 47 17.22 11.70 13.03
CA ALA A 47 15.81 11.89 12.71
C ALA A 47 15.07 12.68 13.80
N LEU A 48 15.34 12.39 15.08
CA LEU A 48 14.78 13.13 16.20
C LEU A 48 15.16 14.62 16.14
N ARG A 49 16.44 14.93 15.91
CA ARG A 49 16.89 16.32 15.76
C ARG A 49 16.23 17.01 14.57
N SER A 50 16.24 16.38 13.41
CA SER A 50 15.64 16.95 12.20
C SER A 50 14.14 17.23 12.34
N ILE A 51 13.37 16.31 12.93
CA ILE A 51 11.92 16.48 13.09
C ILE A 51 11.59 17.48 14.19
N PHE A 52 12.17 17.30 15.38
CA PHE A 52 11.75 18.03 16.59
C PHE A 52 12.44 19.37 16.79
N ILE A 53 13.62 19.58 16.21
CA ILE A 53 14.38 20.83 16.32
C ILE A 53 14.34 21.60 15.00
N GLU A 54 14.78 20.97 13.92
CA GLU A 54 14.90 21.62 12.60
C GLU A 54 13.56 21.74 11.85
N SER A 55 12.50 21.11 12.36
CA SER A 55 11.17 21.05 11.73
C SER A 55 11.22 20.55 10.27
N GLN A 56 12.11 19.58 10.00
CA GLN A 56 12.27 18.94 8.71
C GLN A 56 11.63 17.56 8.66
N CYS A 57 11.07 17.21 7.50
CA CYS A 57 10.56 15.87 7.28
C CYS A 57 11.69 14.88 7.00
N VAL A 58 11.72 13.76 7.72
CA VAL A 58 12.74 12.71 7.56
C VAL A 58 12.08 11.39 7.25
N ILE A 59 12.27 10.88 6.03
CA ILE A 59 11.81 9.55 5.64
C ILE A 59 13.05 8.70 5.38
N ASP A 60 13.18 7.60 6.12
CA ASP A 60 14.27 6.64 5.93
C ASP A 60 14.41 6.27 4.45
N ARG A 61 15.64 6.12 3.94
CA ARG A 61 15.89 5.85 2.51
C ARG A 61 15.20 4.58 2.02
N GLU A 62 15.08 3.56 2.88
CA GLU A 62 14.37 2.31 2.56
C GLU A 62 12.87 2.55 2.32
N VAL A 63 12.32 3.55 3.01
CA VAL A 63 10.92 3.97 2.95
C VAL A 63 10.70 4.98 1.82
N ARG A 64 11.66 5.88 1.60
CA ARG A 64 11.67 6.88 0.53
C ARG A 64 11.76 6.26 -0.85
N GLY A 65 12.45 5.13 -1.00
CA GLY A 65 12.50 4.36 -2.25
C GLY A 65 11.13 3.85 -2.69
N LEU A 66 10.21 3.59 -1.76
CA LEU A 66 8.83 3.22 -2.04
C LEU A 66 7.97 4.45 -2.30
N GLN A 67 8.17 5.53 -1.55
CA GLN A 67 7.46 6.79 -1.76
C GLN A 67 7.80 7.42 -3.11
N GLN A 68 9.07 7.45 -3.54
CA GLN A 68 9.48 7.93 -4.87
C GLN A 68 9.09 6.96 -6.01
N LYS A 69 8.97 5.66 -5.76
CA LYS A 69 8.37 4.74 -6.74
C LYS A 69 6.86 4.93 -6.86
N SER A 70 6.18 5.32 -5.78
CA SER A 70 4.73 5.63 -5.79
C SER A 70 4.43 7.05 -6.31
N LEU A 71 5.33 8.03 -6.08
CA LEU A 71 5.19 9.44 -6.47
C LEU A 71 5.91 9.82 -7.77
N GLY A 72 6.99 9.14 -8.13
CA GLY A 72 7.86 9.45 -9.28
C GLY A 72 7.70 8.49 -10.45
N GLN A 73 6.95 7.40 -10.30
CA GLN A 73 6.37 6.68 -11.41
C GLN A 73 4.92 7.15 -11.56
N THR A 74 4.54 7.48 -12.78
CA THR A 74 3.16 7.58 -13.26
C THR A 74 2.34 6.27 -13.10
N ASN A 75 2.87 5.27 -12.35
CA ASN A 75 2.38 3.89 -12.20
C ASN A 75 2.09 3.47 -10.74
N GLY A 76 2.03 4.39 -9.77
CA GLY A 76 1.54 4.08 -8.43
C GLY A 76 0.07 3.61 -8.44
N PHE A 77 -0.33 2.78 -7.48
CA PHE A 77 -1.74 2.40 -7.32
C PHE A 77 -2.56 3.57 -6.79
N THR A 78 -3.69 3.86 -7.41
CA THR A 78 -4.73 4.69 -6.81
C THR A 78 -5.31 3.99 -5.60
N ASP A 79 -5.97 4.74 -4.73
CA ASP A 79 -6.57 4.20 -3.51
C ASP A 79 -7.58 3.10 -3.82
N SER A 80 -8.40 3.30 -4.85
CA SER A 80 -9.37 2.31 -5.31
C SER A 80 -8.74 1.06 -5.93
N GLU A 81 -7.61 1.17 -6.62
CA GLU A 81 -6.89 -0.01 -7.14
C GLU A 81 -6.24 -0.79 -5.99
N TYR A 82 -5.70 -0.09 -4.99
CA TYR A 82 -5.16 -0.71 -3.78
C TYR A 82 -6.24 -1.44 -2.98
N GLU A 83 -7.42 -0.84 -2.82
CA GLU A 83 -8.57 -1.47 -2.17
C GLU A 83 -8.96 -2.79 -2.86
N ILE A 84 -8.99 -2.81 -4.19
CA ILE A 84 -9.27 -4.03 -4.95
C ILE A 84 -8.14 -5.06 -4.82
N LEU A 85 -6.88 -4.62 -4.80
CA LEU A 85 -5.74 -5.49 -4.55
C LEU A 85 -5.85 -6.18 -3.17
N VAL A 86 -6.26 -5.43 -2.14
CA VAL A 86 -6.52 -5.99 -0.81
C VAL A 86 -7.70 -6.97 -0.86
N ASP A 87 -8.81 -6.60 -1.50
CA ASP A 87 -10.00 -7.46 -1.58
C ASP A 87 -9.72 -8.80 -2.28
N ILE A 88 -8.91 -8.81 -3.36
CA ILE A 88 -8.50 -10.08 -3.99
C ILE A 88 -7.54 -10.88 -3.13
N ALA A 89 -6.70 -10.23 -2.32
CA ALA A 89 -5.79 -10.91 -1.40
C ALA A 89 -6.55 -11.55 -0.22
N LEU A 90 -7.68 -10.96 0.18
CA LEU A 90 -8.65 -11.56 1.11
C LEU A 90 -9.51 -12.66 0.46
N GLY A 91 -9.33 -12.94 -0.83
CA GLY A 91 -10.03 -14.01 -1.53
C GLY A 91 -11.45 -13.65 -2.00
N LEU A 92 -11.82 -12.37 -2.05
CA LEU A 92 -13.16 -11.96 -2.49
C LEU A 92 -13.35 -12.18 -4.00
N THR A 93 -14.56 -12.63 -4.37
CA THR A 93 -15.01 -12.69 -5.78
C THR A 93 -15.39 -11.30 -6.29
N ASP A 94 -15.37 -11.09 -7.60
CA ASP A 94 -15.73 -9.81 -8.24
C ASP A 94 -17.10 -9.31 -7.79
N ARG A 95 -18.05 -10.23 -7.59
CA ARG A 95 -19.41 -9.92 -7.10
C ARG A 95 -19.39 -9.48 -5.63
N ALA A 96 -18.58 -10.14 -4.79
CA ALA A 96 -18.42 -9.74 -3.39
C ALA A 96 -17.74 -8.37 -3.30
N ILE A 97 -16.72 -8.11 -4.12
CA ILE A 97 -16.03 -6.81 -4.23
C ILE A 97 -17.01 -5.73 -4.67
N ALA A 98 -17.79 -5.98 -5.72
CA ALA A 98 -18.82 -5.06 -6.21
C ALA A 98 -19.80 -4.68 -5.09
N LYS A 99 -20.29 -5.66 -4.34
CA LYS A 99 -21.18 -5.42 -3.19
C LYS A 99 -20.48 -4.66 -2.05
N ARG A 100 -19.25 -5.04 -1.69
CA ARG A 100 -18.49 -4.42 -0.58
C ARG A 100 -18.16 -2.96 -0.87
N ARG A 101 -17.82 -2.62 -2.11
CA ARG A 101 -17.34 -1.30 -2.53
C ARG A 101 -18.41 -0.42 -3.18
N GLY A 102 -19.65 -0.89 -3.30
CA GLY A 102 -20.73 -0.14 -3.98
C GLY A 102 -20.46 0.09 -5.47
N LEU A 103 -19.81 -0.86 -6.14
CA LEU A 103 -19.41 -0.78 -7.55
C LEU A 103 -20.25 -1.68 -8.44
N SER A 104 -20.33 -1.35 -9.73
CA SER A 104 -20.82 -2.30 -10.73
C SER A 104 -19.79 -3.41 -10.97
N LEU A 105 -20.25 -4.60 -11.39
CA LEU A 105 -19.35 -5.71 -11.74
C LEU A 105 -18.34 -5.31 -12.82
N ARG A 106 -18.79 -4.53 -13.83
CA ARG A 106 -17.93 -4.01 -14.90
C ARG A 106 -16.85 -3.06 -14.35
N SER A 107 -17.19 -2.24 -13.36
CA SER A 107 -16.23 -1.34 -12.70
C SER A 107 -15.16 -2.12 -11.96
N VAL A 108 -15.51 -3.24 -11.30
CA VAL A 108 -14.53 -4.12 -10.64
C VAL A 108 -13.60 -4.75 -11.68
N GLN A 109 -14.15 -5.27 -12.78
CA GLN A 109 -13.36 -5.89 -13.86
C GLN A 109 -12.37 -4.90 -14.49
N ASN A 110 -12.81 -3.68 -14.79
CA ASN A 110 -11.95 -2.63 -15.35
C ASN A 110 -10.79 -2.29 -14.41
N ARG A 111 -11.05 -2.19 -13.10
CA ARG A 111 -10.00 -1.89 -12.12
C ARG A 111 -9.05 -3.07 -11.91
N LEU A 112 -9.54 -4.31 -11.98
CA LEU A 112 -8.68 -5.51 -11.97
C LEU A 112 -7.76 -5.53 -13.18
N GLN A 113 -8.24 -5.15 -14.37
CA GLN A 113 -7.41 -5.05 -15.57
C GLN A 113 -6.30 -4.01 -15.40
N GLN A 114 -6.65 -2.81 -14.95
CA GLN A 114 -5.67 -1.75 -14.64
C GLN A 114 -4.65 -2.19 -13.58
N LEU A 115 -5.11 -2.91 -12.55
CA LEU A 115 -4.25 -3.49 -11.52
C LEU A 115 -3.27 -4.50 -12.13
N TYR A 116 -3.75 -5.39 -13.00
CA TYR A 116 -2.90 -6.39 -13.66
C TYR A 116 -1.88 -5.78 -14.61
N ASP A 117 -2.27 -4.74 -15.35
CA ASP A 117 -1.37 -3.98 -16.23
C ASP A 117 -0.25 -3.32 -15.41
N LYS A 118 -0.59 -2.64 -14.31
CA LYS A 118 0.40 -2.01 -13.41
C LYS A 118 1.30 -3.01 -12.68
N LEU A 119 0.78 -4.19 -12.35
CA LEU A 119 1.56 -5.27 -11.77
C LEU A 119 2.39 -6.02 -12.82
N ASP A 120 2.16 -5.76 -14.10
CA ASP A 120 2.83 -6.40 -15.23
C ASP A 120 2.71 -7.94 -15.18
N VAL A 121 1.53 -8.43 -14.78
CA VAL A 121 1.31 -9.88 -14.61
C VAL A 121 1.00 -10.58 -15.93
N TYR A 122 0.68 -9.83 -16.98
CA TYR A 122 0.50 -10.35 -18.34
C TYR A 122 1.84 -10.75 -18.98
N GLN A 123 2.89 -9.93 -18.84
CA GLN A 123 4.21 -10.24 -19.40
C GLN A 123 4.86 -11.46 -18.74
N ALA A 124 4.59 -11.66 -17.44
CA ALA A 124 5.03 -12.86 -16.72
C ALA A 124 4.36 -14.16 -17.24
N ALA A 125 3.24 -14.07 -17.96
CA ALA A 125 2.55 -15.21 -18.53
C ALA A 125 3.15 -15.69 -19.87
N GLY A 126 3.96 -14.86 -20.54
CA GLY A 126 4.57 -15.15 -21.84
C GLY A 126 3.59 -14.97 -23.02
N ASP A 127 4.11 -14.53 -24.18
CA ASP A 127 3.33 -14.29 -25.42
C ASP A 127 2.77 -15.56 -26.09
N ASP A 128 2.90 -16.74 -25.46
CA ASP A 128 2.26 -17.97 -25.93
C ASP A 128 0.78 -17.92 -25.56
N HIS A 129 0.02 -17.23 -26.42
CA HIS A 129 -1.39 -16.89 -26.35
C HIS A 129 -2.39 -18.07 -26.29
N GLU A 130 -1.99 -19.28 -25.93
CA GLU A 130 -2.92 -20.43 -25.88
C GLU A 130 -3.09 -21.08 -24.50
N ASP A 131 -2.07 -21.09 -23.63
CA ASP A 131 -2.19 -21.63 -22.27
C ASP A 131 -1.47 -20.71 -21.27
N GLY A 132 -2.23 -19.79 -20.67
CA GLY A 132 -1.70 -18.87 -19.67
C GLY A 132 -1.04 -19.63 -18.50
N ARG A 133 0.29 -19.52 -18.39
CA ARG A 133 1.10 -20.23 -17.37
C ARG A 133 0.70 -19.92 -15.93
N PHE A 134 0.05 -18.78 -15.69
CA PHE A 134 -0.32 -18.31 -14.37
C PHE A 134 -1.77 -17.81 -14.31
N ASN A 135 -2.44 -18.09 -13.19
CA ASN A 135 -3.67 -17.40 -12.85
C ASN A 135 -3.37 -15.92 -12.50
N LEU A 136 -3.93 -14.98 -13.26
CA LEU A 136 -3.64 -13.55 -13.12
C LEU A 136 -3.93 -13.00 -11.72
N ARG A 137 -5.02 -13.42 -11.08
CA ARG A 137 -5.38 -12.97 -9.72
C ARG A 137 -4.35 -13.44 -8.69
N ALA A 138 -4.04 -14.73 -8.68
CA ALA A 138 -3.05 -15.29 -7.76
C ALA A 138 -1.66 -14.69 -8.02
N ARG A 139 -1.32 -14.46 -9.31
CA ARG A 139 -0.07 -13.82 -9.70
C ARG A 139 0.00 -12.38 -9.22
N ALA A 140 -1.09 -11.61 -9.31
CA ALA A 140 -1.17 -10.25 -8.80
C ALA A 140 -0.90 -10.19 -7.30
N VAL A 141 -1.52 -11.06 -6.50
CA VAL A 141 -1.26 -11.13 -5.05
C VAL A 141 0.20 -11.48 -4.76
N THR A 142 0.76 -12.48 -5.47
CA THR A 142 2.16 -12.88 -5.31
C THR A 142 3.11 -11.73 -5.65
N VAL A 143 2.91 -11.06 -6.78
CA VAL A 143 3.73 -9.92 -7.21
C VAL A 143 3.60 -8.76 -6.21
N ALA A 144 2.40 -8.51 -5.68
CA ALA A 144 2.18 -7.47 -4.68
C ALA A 144 2.92 -7.75 -3.36
N LEU A 145 2.98 -9.00 -2.91
CA LEU A 145 3.78 -9.39 -1.74
C LEU A 145 5.28 -9.25 -2.02
N LEU A 146 5.77 -9.74 -3.17
CA LEU A 146 7.18 -9.64 -3.54
C LEU A 146 7.65 -8.20 -3.72
N ARG A 147 6.77 -7.31 -4.22
CA ARG A 147 7.03 -5.87 -4.36
C ARG A 147 6.77 -5.09 -3.06
N LYS A 148 6.39 -5.76 -1.96
CA LYS A 148 6.06 -5.14 -0.65
C LYS A 148 4.94 -4.08 -0.74
N LEU A 149 3.99 -4.29 -1.65
CA LEU A 149 2.76 -3.49 -1.78
C LEU A 149 1.73 -3.94 -0.75
N LEU A 150 1.66 -5.24 -0.52
CA LEU A 150 0.89 -5.88 0.55
C LEU A 150 1.84 -6.40 1.63
N ASN A 151 1.39 -6.35 2.88
CA ASN A 151 2.10 -6.93 4.02
C ASN A 151 1.13 -7.58 5.00
N TYR A 152 1.67 -8.36 5.94
CA TYR A 152 0.88 -9.10 6.92
C TYR A 152 -0.07 -8.21 7.72
N SER A 153 0.43 -7.11 8.28
CA SER A 153 -0.37 -6.23 9.15
C SER A 153 -1.46 -5.45 8.40
N ALA A 154 -1.27 -5.16 7.11
CA ALA A 154 -2.33 -4.61 6.26
C ALA A 154 -3.42 -5.64 6.01
N LEU A 155 -3.04 -6.91 5.75
CA LEU A 155 -4.00 -8.00 5.55
C LEU A 155 -4.75 -8.35 6.83
N GLU A 156 -4.07 -8.38 7.99
CA GLU A 156 -4.69 -8.63 9.30
C GLU A 156 -5.79 -7.60 9.62
N ARG A 157 -5.51 -6.31 9.40
CA ARG A 157 -6.52 -5.26 9.55
C ARG A 157 -7.66 -5.40 8.55
N ALA A 158 -7.33 -5.67 7.29
CA ALA A 158 -8.34 -5.80 6.25
C ALA A 158 -9.24 -7.03 6.42
N GLU A 159 -8.71 -8.10 7.03
CA GLU A 159 -9.45 -9.29 7.45
C GLU A 159 -10.41 -8.95 8.60
N ALA A 160 -9.97 -8.19 9.61
CA ALA A 160 -10.85 -7.72 10.68
C ALA A 160 -12.01 -6.86 10.14
N GLU A 161 -11.71 -5.89 9.26
CA GLU A 161 -12.72 -5.08 8.55
C GLU A 161 -13.64 -5.93 7.66
N LEU A 162 -13.14 -7.05 7.13
CA LEU A 162 -13.95 -7.98 6.35
C LEU A 162 -14.92 -8.74 7.24
N GLN A 163 -14.49 -9.22 8.41
CA GLN A 163 -15.36 -9.90 9.37
C GLN A 163 -16.48 -8.97 9.82
N GLU A 164 -16.19 -7.71 10.16
CA GLU A 164 -17.22 -6.72 10.51
C GLU A 164 -18.26 -6.54 9.38
N TRP A 165 -17.82 -6.53 8.12
CA TRP A 165 -18.72 -6.43 6.97
C TRP A 165 -19.53 -7.71 6.71
N LEU A 166 -18.99 -8.89 7.05
CA LEU A 166 -19.69 -10.16 6.96
C LEU A 166 -20.74 -10.30 8.06
N ASP A 167 -20.42 -9.84 9.28
CA ASP A 167 -21.30 -9.88 10.44
C ASP A 167 -22.40 -8.80 10.38
N GLY A 168 -22.12 -7.66 9.73
CA GLY A 168 -23.08 -6.59 9.47
C GLY A 168 -24.07 -6.85 8.33
N LYS A 169 -24.16 -8.09 7.83
CA LYS A 169 -25.10 -8.52 6.77
C LYS A 169 -26.25 -9.35 7.30
#